data_AF-A0A6B3D402-F1
#
_entry.id   AF-A0A6B3D402-F1
#
_cell.length_a   1.000
_cell.length_b   1.000
_cell.length_c   1.000
_cell.angle_alpha   90.00
_cell.angle_beta   90.00
_cell.angle_gamma   90.00
#
_symmetry.space_group_name_H-M   'P 1'
#
loop_
_entity.id
_entity.type
_entity.pdbx_description
1 polymer ?
#
loop_
_entity_poly.entity_id
_entity_poly.type
_entity_poly.pdbx_seq_one_letter_code
_entity_poly.pdbx_strand_id
1 'polypeptide(L)'
;HYLAESVDVISEPCYYWRLREGESAPSITQRRTDPAGVRDRTTSVMEISAFLADQPGETYARLKREYDTRVLRDDLRLFLNVVPDGDEEYRAEFLRSANRFLDSIDPKVVMDLPAELRV
;
A
#
# COMPACT_ATOMS: atom_id res chain seq x y z
N HIS A 1 -13.12 4.37 -1.41
CA HIS A 1 -14.53 4.10 -1.80
C HIS A 1 -14.86 4.86 -3.08
N TYR A 2 -14.29 4.46 -4.22
CA TYR A 2 -14.42 5.23 -5.47
C TYR A 2 -15.76 5.03 -6.18
N LEU A 3 -16.40 3.87 -5.96
CA LEU A 3 -17.68 3.51 -6.57
C LEU A 3 -18.82 3.44 -5.54
N ALA A 4 -18.56 3.75 -4.26
CA ALA A 4 -19.60 3.73 -3.25
C ALA A 4 -20.45 4.99 -3.37
N GLU A 5 -21.77 4.84 -3.33
CA GLU A 5 -22.70 5.98 -3.31
C GLU A 5 -22.63 6.74 -1.97
N SER A 6 -22.37 6.01 -0.88
CA SER A 6 -22.22 6.55 0.47
C SER A 6 -21.29 5.70 1.32
N VAL A 7 -20.74 6.29 2.37
CA VAL A 7 -19.90 5.64 3.39
C VAL A 7 -20.31 6.18 4.74
N ASP A 8 -20.75 5.30 5.64
CA ASP A 8 -21.12 5.63 7.01
C ASP A 8 -20.04 5.16 8.00
N VAL A 9 -19.89 5.90 9.11
CA VAL A 9 -18.98 5.56 10.21
C VAL A 9 -19.80 5.41 11.49
N ILE A 10 -19.78 4.21 12.09
CA ILE A 10 -20.41 3.93 13.38
C ILE A 10 -19.33 3.98 14.45
N SER A 11 -19.52 4.84 15.45
CA SER A 11 -18.51 5.09 16.50
C SER A 11 -18.70 4.18 17.72
N GLU A 12 -19.85 3.53 17.82
CA GLU A 12 -20.22 2.59 18.85
C GLU A 12 -19.52 1.23 18.63
N PRO A 13 -19.21 0.46 19.70
CA PRO A 13 -18.65 -0.87 19.56
C PRO A 13 -19.61 -1.81 18.80
N CYS A 14 -19.29 -2.13 17.54
CA CYS A 14 -20.10 -3.03 16.72
C CYS A 14 -19.68 -4.51 16.83
N TYR A 15 -18.50 -4.80 17.36
CA TYR A 15 -18.01 -6.18 17.51
C TYR A 15 -17.02 -6.31 18.66
N TYR A 16 -16.97 -7.49 19.27
CA TYR A 16 -15.98 -7.86 20.28
C TYR A 16 -14.97 -8.83 19.67
N TRP A 17 -13.71 -8.41 19.53
CA TRP A 17 -12.63 -9.30 19.11
C TRP A 17 -12.22 -10.21 20.26
N ARG A 18 -12.24 -11.54 20.07
CA ARG A 18 -11.70 -12.48 21.05
C ARG A 18 -10.27 -12.89 20.68
N LEU A 19 -9.29 -12.38 21.42
CA LEU A 19 -7.90 -12.84 21.30
C LEU A 19 -7.75 -14.15 22.09
N ARG A 20 -7.22 -15.20 21.46
CA ARG A 20 -6.83 -16.44 22.16
C ARG A 20 -5.31 -16.40 22.35
N GLU A 21 -4.85 -16.43 23.59
CA GLU A 21 -3.42 -16.53 23.88
C GLU A 21 -2.89 -17.91 23.49
N GLY A 22 -1.70 -17.97 22.87
CA GLY A 22 -0.86 -19.17 22.86
C GLY A 22 -0.70 -19.97 21.57
N GLU A 23 -1.51 -19.78 20.52
CA GLU A 23 -1.45 -20.69 19.33
C GLU A 23 -1.48 -20.02 17.95
N SER A 24 -1.70 -18.71 17.87
CA SER A 24 -1.76 -18.04 16.57
C SER A 24 -0.39 -17.51 16.21
N ALA A 25 0.20 -18.04 15.13
CA ALA A 25 1.28 -17.39 14.42
C ALA A 25 0.99 -15.88 14.28
N PRO A 26 2.01 -15.00 14.25
CA PRO A 26 1.79 -13.56 14.19
C PRO A 26 0.76 -13.26 13.11
N SER A 27 -0.19 -12.36 13.41
CA SER A 27 -1.19 -11.96 12.43
C SER A 27 -0.50 -11.53 11.14
N ILE A 28 -1.20 -11.58 10.01
CA ILE A 28 -0.64 -11.15 8.73
C ILE A 28 -0.01 -9.74 8.83
N THR A 29 -0.58 -8.87 9.68
CA THR A 29 -0.07 -7.52 9.98
C THR A 29 1.20 -7.45 10.85
N GLN A 30 1.58 -8.55 11.50
CA GLN A 30 2.77 -8.69 12.35
C GLN A 30 3.95 -9.35 11.60
N ARG A 31 3.72 -10.08 10.50
CA ARG A 31 4.78 -10.67 9.64
C ARG A 31 5.33 -9.65 8.63
N ARG A 32 5.93 -8.57 9.12
CA ARG A 32 6.32 -7.42 8.26
C ARG A 32 7.57 -7.64 7.40
N THR A 33 8.41 -8.61 7.77
CA THR A 33 9.60 -9.03 7.01
C THR A 33 9.32 -10.23 6.09
N ASP A 34 8.05 -10.60 5.90
CA ASP A 34 7.66 -11.66 4.95
C ASP A 34 7.67 -11.10 3.51
N PRO A 35 8.50 -11.61 2.59
CA PRO A 35 8.53 -11.16 1.19
C PRO A 35 7.16 -11.26 0.51
N ALA A 36 6.34 -12.23 0.90
CA ALA A 36 4.98 -12.37 0.36
C ALA A 36 4.11 -11.16 0.67
N GLY A 37 4.25 -10.58 1.87
CA GLY A 37 3.48 -9.40 2.28
C GLY A 37 3.73 -8.19 1.38
N VAL A 38 5.00 -7.97 0.98
CA VAL A 38 5.37 -6.86 0.08
C VAL A 38 4.78 -7.07 -1.31
N ARG A 39 4.95 -8.27 -1.87
CA ARG A 39 4.47 -8.62 -3.21
C ARG A 39 2.95 -8.52 -3.30
N ASP A 40 2.26 -9.07 -2.31
CA ASP A 40 0.81 -9.13 -2.29
C ASP A 40 0.24 -7.72 -2.13
N ARG A 41 0.80 -6.90 -1.21
CA ARG A 41 0.38 -5.50 -1.08
C ARG A 41 0.59 -4.72 -2.37
N THR A 42 1.77 -4.86 -2.98
CA THR A 42 2.13 -4.16 -4.22
C THR A 42 1.17 -4.52 -5.35
N THR A 43 0.83 -5.81 -5.49
CA THR A 43 -0.15 -6.27 -6.48
C THR A 43 -1.52 -5.63 -6.24
N SER A 44 -2.03 -5.65 -5.01
CA SER A 44 -3.32 -5.05 -4.70
C SER A 44 -3.37 -3.54 -4.96
N VAL A 45 -2.31 -2.79 -4.65
CA VAL A 45 -2.30 -1.34 -4.90
C VAL A 45 -2.17 -1.02 -6.40
N MET A 46 -1.41 -1.82 -7.15
CA MET A 46 -1.30 -1.68 -8.60
C MET A 46 -2.64 -1.95 -9.30
N GLU A 47 -3.41 -2.96 -8.86
CA GLU A 47 -4.74 -3.24 -9.41
C GLU A 47 -5.69 -2.04 -9.26
N ILE A 48 -5.69 -1.40 -8.09
CA ILE A 48 -6.52 -0.20 -7.85
C ILE A 48 -5.99 1.00 -8.66
N SER A 49 -4.67 1.17 -8.74
CA SER A 49 -4.06 2.26 -9.52
C SER A 49 -4.37 2.12 -11.02
N ALA A 50 -4.30 0.91 -11.55
CA ALA A 50 -4.68 0.59 -12.93
C ALA A 50 -6.17 0.81 -13.15
N PHE A 51 -7.03 0.34 -12.23
CA PHE A 51 -8.46 0.60 -12.29
C PHE A 51 -8.77 2.10 -12.38
N LEU A 52 -8.11 2.95 -11.58
CA LEU A 52 -8.30 4.41 -11.63
C LEU A 52 -7.76 5.02 -12.94
N ALA A 53 -6.71 4.44 -13.53
CA ALA A 53 -6.13 4.88 -14.79
C ALA A 53 -7.06 4.64 -15.98
N ASP A 54 -7.80 3.53 -15.95
CA ASP A 54 -8.70 3.12 -17.03
C ASP A 54 -10.01 3.93 -17.06
N GLN A 55 -10.29 4.73 -16.03
CA GLN A 55 -11.50 5.54 -15.96
C GLN A 55 -11.32 6.88 -16.69
N PRO A 56 -12.31 7.31 -17.50
CA PRO A 56 -12.21 8.56 -18.23
C PRO A 56 -12.46 9.78 -17.33
N GLY A 57 -11.85 10.91 -17.72
CA GLY A 57 -12.15 12.23 -17.17
C GLY A 57 -11.18 12.72 -16.09
N GLU A 58 -11.17 14.04 -15.90
CA GLU A 58 -10.21 14.71 -15.00
C GLU A 58 -10.37 14.30 -13.53
N THR A 59 -11.60 13.98 -13.11
CA THR A 59 -11.86 13.50 -11.74
C THR A 59 -11.08 12.23 -11.45
N TYR A 60 -11.13 11.22 -12.33
CA TYR A 60 -10.41 9.97 -12.12
C TYR A 60 -8.90 10.13 -12.28
N ALA A 61 -8.44 11.00 -13.19
CA ALA A 61 -7.03 11.34 -13.29
C ALA A 61 -6.50 11.97 -11.98
N ARG A 62 -7.29 12.84 -11.32
CA ARG A 62 -6.95 13.39 -10.00
C ARG A 62 -6.94 12.30 -8.92
N LEU A 63 -7.98 11.46 -8.87
CA LEU A 63 -8.08 10.38 -7.88
C LEU A 63 -6.93 9.37 -8.01
N LYS A 64 -6.52 9.04 -9.25
CA LYS A 64 -5.33 8.21 -9.50
C LYS A 64 -4.08 8.85 -8.89
N ARG A 65 -3.82 10.13 -9.17
CA ARG A 65 -2.64 10.83 -8.62
C ARG A 65 -2.66 10.85 -7.09
N GLU A 66 -3.80 11.14 -6.48
CA GLU A 66 -3.97 11.13 -5.02
C GLU A 66 -3.72 9.73 -4.44
N TYR A 67 -4.26 8.70 -5.10
CA TYR A 67 -4.07 7.31 -4.70
C TYR A 67 -2.60 6.87 -4.80
N ASP A 68 -1.94 7.13 -5.92
CA ASP A 68 -0.54 6.78 -6.14
C ASP A 68 0.36 7.47 -5.11
N THR A 69 0.08 8.75 -4.81
CA THR A 69 0.78 9.50 -3.75
C THR A 69 0.59 8.83 -2.39
N ARG A 70 -0.64 8.40 -2.07
CA ARG A 70 -0.96 7.72 -0.80
C ARG A 70 -0.25 6.37 -0.70
N VAL A 71 -0.15 5.61 -1.79
CA VAL A 71 0.60 4.34 -1.82
C VAL A 71 2.09 4.57 -1.52
N LEU A 72 2.71 5.62 -2.09
CA LEU A 72 4.11 5.95 -1.79
C LEU A 72 4.32 6.34 -0.31
N ARG A 73 3.39 7.11 0.26
CA ARG A 73 3.50 7.63 1.63
C ARG A 73 3.19 6.61 2.72
N ASP A 74 2.22 5.74 2.47
CA ASP A 74 1.70 4.84 3.51
C ASP A 74 2.15 3.40 3.25
N ASP A 75 1.81 2.86 2.08
CA ASP A 75 1.94 1.43 1.80
C ASP A 75 3.37 1.02 1.54
N LEU A 76 4.04 1.68 0.60
CA LEU A 76 5.44 1.38 0.31
C LEU A 76 6.33 1.73 1.51
N ARG A 77 6.00 2.81 2.22
CA ARG A 77 6.73 3.24 3.42
C ARG A 77 6.65 2.22 4.55
N LEU A 78 5.50 1.55 4.73
CA LEU A 78 5.33 0.51 5.74
C LEU A 78 6.37 -0.61 5.58
N PHE A 79 6.64 -1.02 4.34
CA PHE A 79 7.62 -2.06 4.03
C PHE A 79 9.05 -1.52 3.98
N LEU A 80 9.25 -0.29 3.49
CA LEU A 80 10.55 0.37 3.51
C LEU A 80 11.12 0.45 4.93
N ASN A 81 10.28 0.75 5.93
CA ASN A 81 10.71 0.93 7.32
C ASN A 81 11.30 -0.35 7.96
N VAL A 82 11.02 -1.54 7.42
CA VAL A 82 11.51 -2.82 7.97
C VAL A 82 12.55 -3.49 7.06
N VAL A 83 12.96 -2.83 5.97
CA VAL A 83 14.07 -3.27 5.11
C VAL A 83 15.37 -3.55 5.90
N PRO A 84 15.75 -2.76 6.93
CA PRO A 84 16.94 -3.06 7.73
C PRO A 84 16.86 -4.42 8.44
N ASP A 85 15.66 -4.81 8.87
CA ASP A 85 15.40 -6.05 9.62
C ASP A 85 15.14 -7.27 8.72
N GLY A 86 14.87 -7.03 7.43
CA GLY A 86 14.64 -8.08 6.43
C GLY A 86 15.93 -8.77 5.98
N ASP A 87 15.80 -10.05 5.63
CA ASP A 87 16.87 -10.83 5.01
C ASP A 87 17.07 -10.45 3.52
N GLU A 88 18.00 -11.14 2.85
CA GLU A 88 18.32 -10.86 1.44
C GLU A 88 17.12 -11.10 0.51
N GLU A 89 16.31 -12.14 0.79
CA GLU A 89 15.12 -12.43 0.00
C GLU A 89 14.10 -11.30 0.11
N TYR A 90 13.87 -10.81 1.33
CA TYR A 90 13.00 -9.67 1.59
C TYR A 90 13.47 -8.40 0.88
N ARG A 91 14.76 -8.07 1.01
CA ARG A 91 15.33 -6.87 0.38
C ARG A 91 15.22 -6.91 -1.14
N ALA A 92 15.49 -8.07 -1.72
CA ALA A 92 15.36 -8.27 -3.16
C ALA A 92 13.90 -8.14 -3.61
N GLU A 93 12.95 -8.72 -2.87
CA GLU A 93 11.53 -8.61 -3.20
C GLU A 93 10.99 -7.20 -3.02
N PHE A 94 11.43 -6.48 -1.98
CA PHE A 94 11.10 -5.07 -1.79
C PHE A 94 11.54 -4.22 -2.97
N LEU A 95 12.79 -4.34 -3.41
CA LEU A 95 13.29 -3.58 -4.56
C LEU A 95 12.52 -3.93 -5.86
N ARG A 96 12.25 -5.21 -6.10
CA ARG A 96 11.46 -5.64 -7.27
C ARG A 96 10.06 -5.04 -7.26
N SER A 97 9.37 -5.14 -6.12
CA SER A 97 8.00 -4.65 -5.96
C SER A 97 7.92 -3.13 -5.99
N ALA A 98 8.86 -2.43 -5.36
CA ALA A 98 8.96 -0.97 -5.41
C ALA A 98 9.15 -0.47 -6.85
N ASN A 99 10.10 -1.04 -7.59
CA ASN A 99 10.34 -0.67 -8.99
C ASN A 99 9.12 -0.94 -9.87
N ARG A 100 8.46 -2.10 -9.73
CA ARG A 100 7.22 -2.39 -10.45
C ARG A 100 6.12 -1.35 -10.23
N PHE A 101 5.98 -0.84 -8.99
CA PHE A 101 5.01 0.20 -8.72
C PHE A 101 5.43 1.54 -9.33
N LEU A 102 6.70 1.93 -9.16
CA LEU A 102 7.24 3.18 -9.72
C LEU A 102 7.15 3.23 -11.25
N ASP A 103 7.36 2.11 -11.94
CA ASP A 103 7.23 1.98 -13.39
C ASP A 103 5.77 2.16 -13.88
N SER A 104 4.79 2.05 -12.99
CA SER A 104 3.36 2.10 -13.32
C SER A 104 2.69 3.46 -13.08
N ILE A 105 3.41 4.42 -12.50
CA ILE A 105 2.87 5.74 -12.12
C ILE A 105 3.57 6.88 -12.85
N ASP A 106 2.94 8.06 -12.89
CA ASP A 106 3.58 9.26 -13.48
C ASP A 106 4.79 9.67 -12.62
N PRO A 107 6.01 9.77 -13.17
CA PRO A 107 7.20 10.18 -12.44
C PRO A 107 7.04 11.50 -11.68
N LYS A 108 6.14 12.40 -12.13
CA LYS A 108 5.83 13.64 -11.43
C LYS A 108 5.29 13.41 -10.02
N VAL A 109 4.54 12.32 -9.80
CA VAL A 109 4.00 11.96 -8.47
C VAL A 109 5.14 11.74 -7.48
N VAL A 110 6.22 11.09 -7.91
CA VAL A 110 7.44 10.88 -7.10
C VAL A 110 8.14 12.21 -6.87
N MET A 111 8.25 13.03 -7.91
CA MET A 111 8.90 14.35 -7.82
C MET A 111 8.13 15.35 -6.97
N ASP A 112 6.83 15.16 -6.74
CA ASP A 112 6.01 16.02 -5.90
C ASP A 112 6.04 15.62 -4.41
N LEU A 113 6.59 14.44 -4.07
CA LEU A 113 6.74 14.02 -2.68
C LEU A 113 7.63 15.00 -1.87
N PRO A 114 7.43 15.16 -0.55
CA PRO A 114 8.42 15.80 0.31
C PRO A 114 9.82 15.24 0.11
N ALA A 115 10.86 16.07 0.17
CA ALA A 115 12.24 15.64 -0.13
C ALA A 115 12.69 14.44 0.73
N GLU A 116 12.24 14.36 1.97
CA GLU A 116 12.50 13.26 2.92
C GLU A 116 11.94 11.90 2.45
N LEU A 117 11.03 11.92 1.47
CA LEU A 117 10.38 10.74 0.90
C LEU A 117 10.85 10.45 -0.54
N ARG A 118 11.71 11.29 -1.13
CA ARG A 118 12.37 11.03 -2.41
C ARG A 118 13.70 10.33 -2.13
N VAL A 119 13.73 8.99 -2.18
CA VAL A 119 14.93 8.17 -1.95
C VAL A 119 15.28 7.43 -3.23
#